data_AF-A0A939FYA4-F1
#
_entry.id   AF-A0A939FYA4-F1
#
_cell.length_a   1.000
_cell.length_b   1.000
_cell.length_c   1.000
_cell.angle_alpha   90.00
_cell.angle_beta   90.00
_cell.angle_gamma   90.00
#
_symmetry.space_group_name_H-M   'P 1'
#
loop_
_entity.id
_entity.type
_entity.pdbx_description
1 polymer ?
#
loop_
_entity_poly.entity_id
_entity_poly.type
_entity_poly.pdbx_seq_one_letter_code
_entity_poly.pdbx_strand_id
1 'polypeptide(L)' 'MYERAVKRLEDPELISALVTALLKAGYDRDTIENALIRQAPVDLDVLADCYERLAAAGAALHEAAGEPPVIRSSRAA' A
#
# COMPACT_ATOMS: atom_id res chain seq x y z
N MET A 1 -34.51 9.80 10.21
CA MET A 1 -33.42 8.82 9.95
C MET A 1 -32.60 9.37 8.80
N TYR A 2 -31.31 9.66 9.02
CA TYR A 2 -30.41 9.99 7.91
C TYR A 2 -29.93 8.67 7.30
N GLU A 3 -30.57 8.24 6.22
CA GLU A 3 -29.95 7.28 5.31
C GLU A 3 -28.76 7.98 4.64
N ARG A 4 -27.60 7.96 5.31
CA ARG A 4 -26.35 8.00 4.56
C ARG A 4 -26.29 6.65 3.88
N ALA A 5 -26.76 6.58 2.64
CA ALA A 5 -26.27 5.59 1.70
C ALA A 5 -24.76 5.84 1.61
N VAL A 6 -23.99 5.20 2.49
CA VAL A 6 -22.53 5.29 2.49
C VAL A 6 -22.16 4.63 1.18
N LYS A 7 -21.90 5.47 0.17
CA LYS A 7 -21.57 5.04 -1.18
C LYS A 7 -20.38 4.09 -1.04
N ARG A 8 -20.55 2.86 -1.52
CA ARG A 8 -19.50 1.85 -1.43
C ARG A 8 -18.24 2.44 -2.06
N LEU A 9 -17.12 2.30 -1.36
CA LEU A 9 -15.84 2.75 -1.87
C LEU A 9 -15.43 1.74 -2.94
N GLU A 10 -15.54 2.16 -4.19
CA GLU A 10 -15.31 1.33 -5.39
C GLU A 10 -14.19 1.89 -6.26
N ASP A 11 -13.74 3.12 -5.98
CA ASP A 11 -12.69 3.78 -6.74
C ASP A 11 -11.32 3.20 -6.34
N PRO A 12 -10.64 2.46 -7.23
CA PRO A 12 -9.38 1.83 -6.93
C PRO A 12 -8.26 2.84 -6.65
N GLU A 13 -8.27 4.02 -7.27
CA GLU A 13 -7.25 5.03 -7.02
C GLU A 13 -7.40 5.62 -5.61
N LEU A 14 -8.65 5.88 -5.21
CA LEU A 14 -8.97 6.39 -3.88
C LEU A 14 -8.63 5.36 -2.78
N ILE A 15 -8.96 4.09 -3.00
CA ILE A 15 -8.63 2.99 -2.08
C ILE A 15 -7.12 2.84 -1.95
N SER A 16 -6.40 2.84 -3.07
CA SER A 16 -4.93 2.76 -3.08
C SER A 16 -4.27 3.92 -2.34
N ALA A 17 -4.74 5.16 -2.56
CA ALA A 17 -4.23 6.34 -1.86
C ALA A 17 -4.47 6.28 -0.35
N LEU A 18 -5.66 5.81 0.07
CA LEU A 18 -6.03 5.66 1.46
C LEU A 18 -5.17 4.59 2.16
N VAL A 19 -5.05 3.40 1.56
CA VAL A 19 -4.23 2.30 2.09
C VAL A 19 -2.77 2.74 2.18
N THR A 20 -2.25 3.40 1.15
CA THR A 20 -0.87 3.94 1.15
C THR A 20 -0.67 4.96 2.27
N ALA A 21 -1.62 5.86 2.50
CA ALA A 21 -1.53 6.86 3.57
C ALA A 21 -1.53 6.20 4.95
N LEU A 22 -2.35 5.17 5.17
CA LEU A 22 -2.41 4.43 6.42
C LEU A 22 -1.15 3.59 6.66
N LEU A 23 -0.61 2.93 5.64
CA LEU A 23 0.67 2.23 5.73
C LEU A 23 1.81 3.20 6.05
N LYS A 24 1.86 4.37 5.41
CA LYS A 24 2.84 5.43 5.72
C LYS A 24 2.71 5.99 7.15
N ALA A 25 1.51 5.96 7.71
CA ALA A 25 1.27 6.32 9.11
C ALA A 25 1.67 5.21 10.10
N GLY A 26 2.11 4.04 9.62
CA GLY A 26 2.60 2.93 10.43
C GLY A 26 1.51 1.97 10.90
N TYR A 27 0.32 2.00 10.29
CA TYR A 27 -0.71 1.01 10.59
C TYR A 27 -0.44 -0.30 9.86
N ASP A 28 -0.61 -1.41 10.57
CA ASP A 28 -0.51 -2.75 9.98
C ASP A 28 -1.70 -3.06 9.06
N ARG A 29 -1.44 -3.92 8.07
CA ARG A 29 -2.43 -4.39 7.09
C ARG A 29 -3.73 -4.88 7.74
N ASP A 30 -3.64 -5.76 8.74
CA ASP A 30 -4.81 -6.33 9.43
C ASP A 30 -5.66 -5.25 10.12
N THR A 31 -5.01 -4.19 10.61
CA THR A 31 -5.70 -3.07 11.25
C THR A 31 -6.45 -2.24 10.21
N ILE A 32 -5.82 -2.00 9.05
CA ILE A 32 -6.41 -1.25 7.94
C ILE A 32 -7.61 -2.02 7.36
N GLU A 33 -7.46 -3.32 7.09
CA GLU A 33 -8.54 -4.16 6.57
C GLU A 33 -9.74 -4.21 7.54
N ASN A 34 -9.50 -4.44 8.83
CA ASN A 34 -10.56 -4.43 9.83
C ASN A 34 -11.26 -3.07 9.95
N ALA A 35 -10.51 -1.97 9.87
CA ALA A 35 -11.07 -0.62 9.94
C ALA A 35 -11.94 -0.32 8.71
N LEU A 36 -11.47 -0.69 7.51
CA LEU A 36 -12.21 -0.52 6.27
C LEU A 36 -13.49 -1.34 6.32
N ILE A 37 -13.43 -2.65 6.57
CA ILE A 37 -14.62 -3.53 6.65
C ILE A 37 -15.66 -3.01 7.65
N ARG A 38 -15.23 -2.46 8.79
CA ARG A 38 -16.13 -1.99 9.85
C ARG A 38 -16.74 -0.61 9.58
N GLN A 39 -15.98 0.32 9.00
CA GLN A 39 -16.41 1.72 8.88
C GLN A 39 -16.83 2.13 7.47
N ALA A 40 -16.33 1.44 6.44
CA ALA A 40 -16.61 1.75 5.05
C ALA A 40 -17.04 0.48 4.31
N PRO A 41 -18.21 0.45 3.67
CA PRO A 41 -18.49 -0.60 2.70
C PRO A 41 -17.47 -0.45 1.56
N VAL A 42 -16.40 -1.24 1.58
CA VAL A 42 -15.35 -1.28 0.54
C VAL A 42 -15.52 -2.57 -0.26
N ASP A 43 -15.19 -2.53 -1.54
CA ASP A 43 -15.09 -3.74 -2.33
C ASP A 43 -13.81 -4.52 -1.96
N LEU A 44 -13.98 -5.76 -1.51
CA LEU A 44 -12.87 -6.60 -1.06
C LEU A 44 -11.96 -7.03 -2.21
N ASP A 45 -12.52 -7.19 -3.41
CA ASP A 45 -11.74 -7.58 -4.60
C ASP A 45 -10.85 -6.41 -5.01
N VAL A 46 -11.39 -5.18 -4.99
CA VAL A 46 -10.62 -3.96 -5.28
C VAL A 46 -9.54 -3.72 -4.23
N LEU A 47 -9.83 -3.99 -2.96
CA LEU A 47 -8.86 -3.86 -1.86
C LEU A 47 -7.71 -4.87 -2.01
N ALA A 48 -8.01 -6.13 -2.34
CA ALA A 48 -7.00 -7.15 -2.59
C ALA A 48 -6.08 -6.75 -3.76
N ASP A 49 -6.67 -6.32 -4.87
CA ASP A 49 -5.92 -5.88 -6.07
C ASP A 49 -5.01 -4.68 -5.75
N CYS A 50 -5.44 -3.77 -4.87
CA CYS A 50 -4.61 -2.66 -4.39
C CYS A 50 -3.39 -3.15 -3.60
N TYR A 51 -3.56 -4.12 -2.70
CA TYR A 51 -2.43 -4.67 -1.93
C TYR A 51 -1.44 -5.43 -2.82
N GLU A 52 -1.92 -6.17 -3.82
CA GLU A 52 -1.04 -6.86 -4.77
C GLU A 52 -0.19 -5.86 -5.57
N ARG A 53 -0.81 -4.79 -6.07
CA ARG A 53 -0.10 -3.71 -6.78
C ARG A 53 0.92 -2.99 -5.88
N LEU A 54 0.57 -2.74 -4.62
CA LEU A 54 1.48 -2.12 -3.64
C LEU A 54 2.65 -3.04 -3.29
N ALA A 55 2.40 -4.34 -3.12
CA ALA A 55 3.45 -5.33 -2.87
C ALA A 55 4.41 -5.44 -4.06
N ALA A 56 3.87 -5.48 -5.29
CA ALA A 56 4.67 -5.49 -6.51
C ALA A 56 5.49 -4.21 -6.68
N ALA A 57 4.93 -3.04 -6.40
CA ALA A 57 5.64 -1.76 -6.43
C ALA A 57 6.74 -1.68 -5.36
N GLY A 58 6.47 -2.18 -4.15
CA GLY A 58 7.46 -2.28 -3.07
C GLY A 58 8.62 -3.22 -3.41
N ALA A 59 8.33 -4.37 -4.02
CA ALA A 59 9.34 -5.31 -4.49
C ALA A 59 10.21 -4.71 -5.60
N ALA A 60 9.61 -3.99 -6.56
CA ALA A 60 10.34 -3.30 -7.63
C ALA A 60 11.26 -2.19 -7.09
N LEU A 61 10.85 -1.48 -6.04
CA LEU A 61 11.69 -0.47 -5.38
C LEU A 61 12.82 -1.09 -4.54
N HIS A 62 12.61 -2.26 -3.96
CA HIS A 62 13.65 -2.99 -3.23
C HIS A 62 14.73 -3.55 -4.17
N GLU A 63 14.33 -4.10 -5.33
CA GLU A 63 15.25 -4.51 -6.40
C GLU A 63 16.05 -3.31 -6.97
N ALA A 64 15.42 -2.15 -7.16
CA ALA A 64 16.11 -0.95 -7.63
C ALA A 64 17.05 -0.32 -6.59
N ALA A 65 16.86 -0.60 -5.30
CA ALA A 65 17.72 -0.13 -4.21
C ALA A 65 18.88 -1.08 -3.88
N GLY A 66 18.97 -2.21 -4.59
CA GLY A 66 19.89 -3.31 -4.32
C GLY A 66 21.14 -3.37 -5.19
N GLU A 67 21.91 -2.29 -5.33
CA GLU A 67 23.37 -2.37 -5.56
C GLU A 67 24.05 -1.02 -5.28
N PRO A 68 24.67 -0.79 -4.11
CA PRO A 68 25.62 0.31 -3.98
C PRO A 68 26.88 -0.02 -4.79
N PRO A 69 27.42 0.90 -5.62
CA PRO A 69 28.64 0.63 -6.36
C PRO A 69 29.78 0.39 -5.35
N VAL A 70 30.29 -0.84 -5.31
CA VAL A 70 31.50 -1.20 -4.57
C VAL A 70 32.66 -0.48 -5.25
N ILE A 71 32.99 0.72 -4.78
CA ILE A 71 34.21 1.43 -5.17
C ILE A 71 35.38 0.61 -4.62
N ARG A 72 35.93 -0.28 -5.44
CA ARG A 72 37.19 -0.97 -5.15
C ARG A 72 38.30 0.08 -5.15
N SER A 73 38.66 0.56 -3.97
CA SER A 73 39.88 1.34 -3.76
C SER A 73 41.07 0.43 -4.03
N SER A 74 41.58 0.47 -5.26
CA SER A 74 42.87 -0.09 -5.63
C SER A 74 43.96 0.78 -5.00
N ARG A 75 44.30 0.47 -3.75
CA ARG A 75 45.50 1.00 -3.10
C ARG A 75 46.69 0.18 -3.61
N ALA A 76 47.34 0.68 -4.67
CA ALA A 76 48.63 0.19 -5.12
C ALA A 76 49.69 0.56 -4.07
N ALA A 77 50.46 -0.45 -3.64
CA ALA A 77 51.67 -0.33 -2.85
C ALA A 77 52.88 -0.17 -3.77
#